data_AF-A0A3S1B630-F1
#
_entry.id   AF-A0A3S1B630-F1
#
_cell.length_a   1.000
_cell.length_b   1.000
_cell.length_c   1.000
_cell.angle_alpha   90.00
_cell.angle_beta   90.00
_cell.angle_gamma   90.00
#
_symmetry.space_group_name_H-M   'P 1'
#
loop_
_entity.id
_entity.type
_entity.pdbx_description
1 polymer ?
#
loop_
_entity_poly.entity_id
_entity_poly.type
_entity_poly.pdbx_seq_one_letter_code
_entity_poly.pdbx_strand_id
1 'polypeptide(L)' 'MRGRSCYEAYYFLFDLDGTLTDPKIGISKAVQYALLQQGITENDLTKLQCFIGPPLHESFSLYYHMNETEGV' A
#
# COMPACT_ATOMS: atom_id res chain seq x y z
N MET A 1 29.35 29.86 33.73
CA MET A 1 29.25 28.82 32.69
C MET A 1 28.19 27.81 33.15
N ARG A 2 26.97 27.85 32.60
CA ARG A 2 25.90 26.86 32.94
C ARG A 2 25.89 25.79 31.86
N GLY A 3 26.22 24.55 32.26
CA GLY A 3 26.20 23.38 31.38
C GLY A 3 24.80 23.10 30.86
N ARG A 4 24.67 22.96 29.54
CA ARG A 4 23.45 22.46 28.94
C ARG A 4 23.47 20.94 29.07
N SER A 5 22.47 20.37 29.73
CA SER A 5 22.23 18.92 29.68
C SER A 5 21.70 18.60 28.28
N CYS A 6 22.41 17.73 27.56
CA CYS A 6 21.99 17.21 26.28
C CYS A 6 21.12 15.98 26.55
N TYR A 7 19.87 15.99 26.08
CA TYR A 7 19.01 14.81 26.11
C TYR A 7 19.19 14.04 24.79
N GLU A 8 19.26 12.71 24.84
CA GLU A 8 19.18 11.88 23.64
C GLU A 8 17.73 11.71 23.22
N ALA A 9 17.44 11.92 21.93
CA ALA A 9 16.15 11.65 21.35
C ALA A 9 16.17 10.28 20.66
N TYR A 10 15.21 9.42 21.00
CA TYR A 10 14.97 8.16 20.31
C TYR A 10 13.84 8.35 19.30
N TYR A 11 14.10 8.06 18.03
CA TYR A 11 13.11 8.13 16.96
C TYR A 11 12.67 6.73 16.58
N PHE A 12 11.35 6.52 16.57
CA PHE A 12 10.72 5.31 16.08
C PHE A 12 9.86 5.68 14.88
N LEU A 13 10.15 5.09 13.73
CA LEU A 13 9.37 5.27 12.52
C LEU A 13 8.52 4.02 12.32
N PHE A 14 7.23 4.24 12.08
CA PHE A 14 6.28 3.18 11.79
C PHE A 14 5.65 3.44 10.44
N ASP A 15 5.57 2.40 9.64
CA ASP A 15 4.69 2.38 8.48
C ASP A 15 3.22 2.23 8.92
N LEU A 16 2.26 2.46 8.02
CA LEU A 16 0.84 2.40 8.33
C LEU A 16 0.26 1.02 8.02
N ASP A 17 0.32 0.64 6.76
CA ASP A 17 -0.38 -0.51 6.19
C ASP A 17 0.39 -1.80 6.49
N GLY A 18 -0.21 -2.72 7.24
CA GLY A 18 0.47 -3.95 7.67
C GLY A 18 1.46 -3.76 8.82
N THR A 19 1.65 -2.53 9.31
CA THR A 19 2.43 -2.23 10.52
C THR A 19 1.54 -1.78 11.68
N LEU A 20 0.75 -0.71 11.50
CA LEU A 20 -0.18 -0.20 12.53
C LEU A 20 -1.61 -0.66 12.31
N THR A 21 -1.95 -1.03 11.07
CA THR A 21 -3.32 -1.38 10.67
C THR A 21 -3.36 -2.68 9.87
N ASP A 22 -4.53 -3.32 9.83
CA ASP A 22 -4.85 -4.40 8.88
C ASP A 22 -5.78 -3.85 7.78
N PRO A 23 -5.21 -3.29 6.69
CA PRO A 23 -5.99 -2.63 5.65
C PRO A 23 -6.54 -3.61 4.60
N LYS A 24 -6.34 -4.93 4.77
CA LYS A 24 -6.53 -5.94 3.74
C LYS A 24 -7.88 -5.88 3.05
N ILE A 25 -8.98 -5.82 3.80
CA ILE A 25 -10.33 -5.80 3.22
C ILE A 25 -10.57 -4.51 2.43
N GLY A 26 -10.09 -3.36 2.92
CA GLY A 26 -10.31 -2.06 2.29
C GLY A 26 -9.55 -1.95 0.97
N ILE A 27 -8.23 -2.14 1.02
CA ILE A 27 -7.36 -2.03 -0.17
C ILE A 27 -7.74 -3.09 -1.20
N SER A 28 -7.90 -4.36 -0.81
CA SER A 28 -8.20 -5.41 -1.78
C SER A 28 -9.56 -5.22 -2.46
N LYS A 29 -10.59 -4.69 -1.77
CA LYS A 29 -11.87 -4.40 -2.42
C LYS A 29 -11.81 -3.19 -3.37
N ALA A 30 -11.03 -2.17 -3.02
CA ALA A 30 -10.83 -1.02 -3.90
C ALA A 30 -10.12 -1.45 -5.20
N VAL A 31 -9.06 -2.26 -5.08
CA VAL A 31 -8.34 -2.80 -6.24
C VAL A 31 -9.24 -3.74 -7.05
N GLN A 32 -10.00 -4.63 -6.39
CA GLN A 32 -10.97 -5.50 -7.08
C GLN A 32 -11.98 -4.68 -7.88
N TYR A 33 -12.48 -3.59 -7.32
CA TYR A 33 -13.39 -2.69 -8.02
C TYR A 33 -12.74 -2.03 -9.24
N ALA A 34 -11.49 -1.55 -9.11
CA ALA A 34 -10.75 -0.96 -10.22
C ALA A 34 -10.51 -1.98 -11.35
N LEU A 35 -10.08 -3.20 -11.03
CA LEU A 35 -9.91 -4.29 -11.99
C LEU A 35 -11.23 -4.61 -12.71
N LEU A 36 -12.35 -4.63 -11.99
CA LEU A 36 -13.66 -4.86 -12.58
C LEU A 36 -14.04 -3.78 -13.61
N GLN A 37 -13.69 -2.51 -13.38
CA GLN A 37 -13.91 -1.45 -14.37
C GLN A 37 -13.05 -1.62 -15.64
N GLN A 38 -11.90 -2.29 -15.52
CA GLN A 38 -11.03 -2.66 -16.64
C GLN A 38 -11.43 -4.01 -17.28
N GLY A 39 -12.57 -4.60 -16.89
CA GLY A 39 -13.05 -5.87 -17.41
C GLY A 39 -12.33 -7.11 -16.85
N ILE A 40 -11.55 -6.95 -15.79
CA ILE A 40 -10.81 -8.03 -15.12
C ILE A 40 -11.54 -8.42 -13.84
N THR A 41 -12.01 -9.67 -13.79
CA THR A 41 -12.68 -10.21 -12.60
C THR A 41 -11.68 -11.00 -11.75
N GLU A 42 -11.29 -10.45 -10.59
CA GLU A 42 -10.53 -11.19 -9.57
C GLU A 42 -11.45 -11.53 -8.39
N ASN A 43 -11.77 -12.82 -8.22
CA ASN A 43 -12.66 -13.27 -7.14
C ASN A 43 -11.92 -13.54 -5.84
N ASP A 44 -10.60 -13.72 -5.91
CA ASP A 44 -9.76 -14.04 -4.76
C ASP A 44 -9.04 -12.79 -4.25
N LEU A 45 -9.59 -12.19 -3.19
CA LEU A 45 -8.99 -11.03 -2.54
C LEU A 45 -7.61 -11.33 -1.96
N THR A 46 -7.24 -12.59 -1.73
CA THR A 46 -5.92 -12.93 -1.20
C THR A 46 -4.80 -12.64 -2.19
N LYS A 47 -5.07 -12.75 -3.50
CA LYS A 47 -4.12 -12.36 -4.55
C LYS A 47 -3.87 -10.86 -4.62
N LEU A 48 -4.85 -10.06 -4.18
CA LEU A 48 -4.77 -8.60 -4.17
C LEU A 48 -4.00 -8.05 -2.96
N GLN A 49 -3.47 -8.91 -2.09
CA GLN A 49 -2.63 -8.48 -0.96
C GLN A 49 -1.29 -7.87 -1.41
N CYS A 50 -0.82 -8.18 -2.62
CA CYS A 50 0.38 -7.56 -3.18
C CYS A 50 0.25 -6.05 -3.46
N PHE A 51 -0.96 -5.48 -3.34
CA PHE A 51 -1.22 -4.05 -3.44
C PHE A 51 -1.08 -3.30 -2.10
N ILE A 52 -0.82 -4.01 -1.00
CA ILE A 52 -0.70 -3.42 0.33
C ILE A 52 0.77 -3.06 0.57
N GLY A 53 1.10 -1.77 0.61
CA GLY A 53 2.45 -1.25 0.84
C GLY A 53 3.09 -0.54 -0.36
N PRO A 54 3.30 -1.21 -1.51
CA PRO A 54 3.92 -0.56 -2.66
C PRO A 54 2.98 0.46 -3.34
N PRO A 55 3.52 1.40 -4.14
CA PRO A 55 2.71 2.30 -4.93
C PRO A 55 1.76 1.53 -5.88
N LEU A 56 0.48 1.93 -5.92
CA LEU A 56 -0.55 1.19 -6.68
C LEU A 56 -0.20 1.03 -8.17
N HIS A 57 0.33 2.06 -8.81
CA HIS A 57 0.70 2.02 -10.23
C HIS A 57 1.80 0.98 -10.52
N GLU A 58 2.77 0.83 -9.62
CA GLU A 58 3.80 -0.20 -9.73
C GLU A 58 3.18 -1.59 -9.63
N SER A 59 2.26 -1.81 -8.68
CA SER A 59 1.56 -3.09 -8.54
C SER A 59 0.67 -3.41 -9.74
N PHE A 60 -0.08 -2.44 -10.27
CA PHE A 60 -0.88 -2.64 -11.48
C PHE A 60 0.01 -2.99 -12.69
N SER A 61 1.15 -2.32 -12.85
CA SER A 61 2.09 -2.63 -13.92
C SER A 61 2.73 -4.02 -13.76
N LEU A 62 3.17 -4.35 -12.55
CA LEU A 62 3.88 -5.60 -12.26
C LEU A 62 2.97 -6.82 -12.38
N TYR A 63 1.75 -6.76 -11.84
CA TYR A 63 0.87 -7.92 -11.71
C TYR A 63 -0.19 -8.01 -12.82
N TYR A 64 -0.59 -6.89 -13.41
CA TYR A 64 -1.63 -6.85 -14.44
C TYR A 64 -1.16 -6.24 -15.77
N HIS A 65 0.13 -5.91 -15.89
CA HIS A 65 0.75 -5.40 -17.12
C HIS A 65 0.08 -4.14 -17.68
N MET A 66 -0.53 -3.36 -16.79
CA MET A 66 -1.16 -2.09 -17.13
C MET A 66 -0.09 -1.02 -17.38
N ASN A 67 -0.34 -0.17 -18.36
CA ASN A 67 0.46 1.04 -18.57
C ASN A 67 0.01 2.16 -17.61
N GLU A 68 0.81 3.23 -17.50
CA GLU A 68 0.53 4.35 -16.57
C GLU A 68 -0.85 5.01 -16.79
N THR A 69 -1.39 4.93 -18.00
CA THR A 69 -2.71 5.48 -18.34
C THR A 69 -3.88 4.57 -17.99
N GLU A 70 -3.64 3.28 -17.77
CA GLU A 70 -4.66 2.27 -17.41
C GLU A 70 -4.70 1.99 -15.90
N GLY A 71 -3.60 2.23 -15.19
CA GLY A 71 -3.43 1.94 -13.76
C GLY A 71 -3.97 2.99 -12.78
N VAL A 72 -4.79 3.94 -13.23
CA VAL A 72 -5.38 5.04 -12.43
C VAL A 72 -6.88 5.15 -12.65
#